data_AF-A0A349YL53-F1
#
_entry.id   AF-A0A349YL53-F1
#
_cell.length_a   1.000
_cell.length_b   1.000
_cell.length_c   1.000
_cell.angle_alpha   90.00
_cell.angle_beta   90.00
_cell.angle_gamma   90.00
#
_symmetry.space_group_name_H-M   'P 1'
#
loop_
_entity.id
_entity.type
_entity.pdbx_description
1 polymer ?
#
loop_
_entity_poly.entity_id
_entity_poly.type
_entity_poly.pdbx_seq_one_letter_code
_entity_poly.pdbx_strand_id
1 'polypeptide(L)' 'MKTKPIYNYDLDQCNALFKKGVFPIGVGRNDKTGNVYIVFKANMRYFDTLKLLQYENIENNTKTPTSI' A
#
# COMPACT_ATOMS: atom_id res chain seq x y z
N MET A 1 -7.09 -4.45 22.38
CA MET A 1 -5.73 -4.66 21.84
C MET A 1 -5.26 -3.40 21.13
N LYS A 2 -4.05 -2.88 21.44
CA LYS A 2 -3.44 -1.79 20.66
C LYS A 2 -3.04 -2.36 19.29
N THR A 3 -3.66 -1.87 18.21
CA THR A 3 -3.26 -2.22 16.84
C THR A 3 -1.88 -1.64 16.57
N LYS A 4 -0.93 -2.46 16.12
CA LYS A 4 0.42 -2.00 15.77
C LYS A 4 0.36 -1.12 14.51
N PRO A 5 1.19 -0.06 14.40
CA PRO A 5 1.34 0.68 13.16
C PRO A 5 2.05 -0.16 12.10
N ILE A 6 1.72 0.09 10.84
CA ILE A 6 2.42 -0.47 9.67
C ILE A 6 3.18 0.65 9.01
N TYR A 7 4.48 0.44 8.79
CA TYR A 7 5.36 1.39 8.10
C TYR A 7 5.54 0.89 6.66
N ASN A 8 4.92 1.58 5.71
CA ASN A 8 4.97 1.22 4.30
C ASN A 8 5.92 2.16 3.55
N TYR A 9 6.96 1.59 2.94
CA TYR A 9 7.98 2.32 2.17
C TYR A 9 7.68 2.31 0.66
N ASP A 10 6.70 1.54 0.21
CA ASP A 10 6.27 1.49 -1.19
C ASP A 10 5.25 2.60 -1.45
N LEU A 11 5.72 3.72 -2.00
CA LEU A 11 4.89 4.90 -2.24
C LEU A 11 3.82 4.66 -3.31
N ASP A 12 4.07 3.78 -4.28
CA ASP A 12 3.09 3.43 -5.30
C ASP A 12 1.96 2.60 -4.71
N GLN A 13 2.29 1.63 -3.85
CA GLN A 13 1.30 0.90 -3.08
C GLN A 13 0.52 1.82 -2.13
N CYS A 14 1.19 2.78 -1.49
CA CYS A 14 0.51 3.79 -0.65
C CYS A 14 -0.49 4.61 -1.47
N ASN A 15 -0.09 5.09 -2.64
CA ASN A 15 -0.97 5.84 -3.55
C ASN A 15 -2.17 5.00 -3.98
N ALA A 16 -1.97 3.72 -4.28
CA ALA A 16 -3.06 2.80 -4.60
C ALA A 16 -4.02 2.59 -3.42
N LEU A 17 -3.51 2.46 -2.20
CA LEU A 17 -4.31 2.40 -0.97
C LEU A 17 -5.15 3.68 -0.77
N PHE A 18 -4.57 4.86 -1.01
CA PHE A 18 -5.29 6.14 -0.91
C PHE A 18 -6.46 6.21 -1.89
N LYS A 19 -6.27 5.76 -3.14
CA LYS A 19 -7.33 5.69 -4.16
C LYS A 19 -8.48 4.76 -3.77
N LYS A 20 -8.24 3.79 -2.89
CA LYS A 20 -9.26 2.88 -2.32
C LYS A 20 -9.80 3.35 -0.96
N GLY A 21 -9.45 4.56 -0.54
CA GLY A 21 -9.94 5.18 0.70
C GLY A 21 -9.31 4.61 1.98
N VAL A 22 -8.14 4.00 1.90
CA VAL A 22 -7.33 3.64 3.07
C VAL A 22 -6.38 4.78 3.38
N PHE A 23 -6.64 5.50 4.47
CA PHE A 23 -5.89 6.71 4.83
C PHE A 23 -4.80 6.44 5.86
N PRO A 24 -3.68 7.20 5.80
CA PRO A 24 -2.59 7.03 6.72
C PRO A 24 -2.89 7.66 8.07
N ILE A 25 -2.16 7.22 9.10
CA ILE A 25 -2.16 7.81 10.45
C ILE A 25 -0.87 8.61 10.72
N GLY A 26 0.06 8.64 9.77
CA GLY A 26 1.29 9.39 9.88
C GLY A 26 2.19 9.22 8.65
N VAL A 27 3.29 9.98 8.65
CA VAL A 27 4.37 9.93 7.66
C VAL A 27 5.68 10.13 8.40
N GLY A 28 6.76 9.53 7.90
CA GLY A 28 8.08 9.70 8.48
C GLY A 28 9.19 9.53 7.47
N ARG A 29 10.40 9.84 7.91
CA ARG A 29 11.64 9.62 7.17
C ARG A 29 12.53 8.72 8.00
N ASN A 30 13.15 7.73 7.37
CA ASN A 30 14.14 6.90 8.03
C ASN A 30 15.45 7.69 8.16
N ASP A 31 15.95 7.90 9.38
CA ASP A 31 17.13 8.72 9.61
C ASP A 31 18.43 8.14 9.03
N LYS A 32 18.47 6.82 8.81
CA LYS A 32 19.64 6.14 8.25
C LYS A 32 19.66 6.18 6.72
N THR A 33 18.52 5.93 6.09
CA THR A 33 18.45 5.80 4.62
C THR A 33 17.93 7.06 3.93
N GLY A 34 17.29 7.97 4.67
CA GLY A 34 16.60 9.12 4.12
C GLY A 34 15.25 8.79 3.44
N ASN A 35 14.88 7.51 3.35
CA ASN A 35 13.66 7.09 2.65
C ASN A 35 12.41 7.49 3.43
N VAL A 36 11.41 7.99 2.71
CA VAL A 36 10.08 8.30 3.25
C VAL A 36 9.27 7.03 3.41
N TYR A 37 8.48 6.96 4.47
CA TYR A 37 7.49 5.92 4.69
C TYR A 37 6.16 6.51 5.15
N ILE A 38 5.07 5.84 4.80
CA ILE A 38 3.72 6.18 5.23
C ILE A 38 3.29 5.21 6.33
N VAL A 39 2.65 5.73 7.38
CA VAL A 39 2.20 4.93 8.52
C VAL A 39 0.71 4.66 8.41
N PHE A 40 0.30 3.39 8.52
CA PHE A 40 -1.10 2.98 8.54
C PHE A 40 -1.46 2.24 9.84
N LYS A 41 -2.76 2.18 10.14
CA LYS A 41 -3.28 1.32 11.20
C LYS A 41 -3.39 -0.11 10.68
N ALA A 42 -2.82 -1.08 11.39
CA ALA A 42 -3.04 -2.51 11.10
C ALA A 42 -4.48 -2.90 11.43
N ASN A 43 -5.38 -2.76 10.46
CA ASN A 43 -6.78 -3.17 10.56
C ASN A 43 -7.18 -4.00 9.34
N MET A 44 -8.33 -4.66 9.43
CA MET A 44 -8.84 -5.53 8.36
C MET A 44 -8.95 -4.80 7.03
N ARG A 45 -9.45 -3.56 7.03
CA ARG A 45 -9.56 -2.72 5.81
C ARG A 45 -8.22 -2.54 5.09
N TYR A 46 -7.13 -2.30 5.81
CA TYR A 46 -5.80 -2.17 5.23
C TYR A 46 -5.38 -3.47 4.50
N PHE A 47 -5.48 -4.60 5.19
CA PHE A 47 -5.06 -5.90 4.64
C PHE A 47 -5.94 -6.37 3.49
N ASP A 48 -7.26 -6.20 3.61
CA ASP A 48 -8.21 -6.56 2.54
C ASP A 48 -7.95 -5.73 1.28
N THR A 49 -7.66 -4.43 1.45
CA THR A 49 -7.36 -3.55 0.31
C THR A 49 -6.03 -3.92 -0.34
N LEU A 50 -5.00 -4.27 0.43
CA LEU A 50 -3.75 -4.79 -0.15
C LEU A 50 -3.99 -6.05 -0.99
N LYS A 51 -4.81 -6.97 -0.49
CA LYS A 51 -5.16 -8.19 -1.20
C LYS A 51 -5.94 -7.90 -2.48
N LEU A 52 -6.89 -6.95 -2.42
CA LEU A 52 -7.62 -6.47 -3.60
C LEU A 52 -6.68 -5.90 -4.66
N LEU A 53 -5.76 -5.02 -4.27
CA LEU A 53 -4.77 -4.42 -5.18
C LEU A 53 -3.89 -5.48 -5.83
N GLN A 54 -3.51 -6.52 -5.09
CA GLN A 54 -2.77 -7.65 -5.65
C GLN A 54 -3.56 -8.40 -6.73
N TYR A 55 -4.85 -8.67 -6.50
CA TYR A 55 -5.72 -9.30 -7.49
C TYR A 55 -5.90 -8.42 -8.73
N GLU A 56 -6.17 -7.12 -8.55
CA GLU A 56 -6.29 -6.16 -9.65
C GLU A 56 -5.01 -6.11 -10.51
N ASN A 57 -3.83 -6.11 -9.87
CA ASN A 57 -2.56 -6.13 -10.59
C ASN A 57 -2.34 -7.43 -11.36
N ILE A 58 -2.69 -8.59 -10.81
CA ILE A 58 -2.61 -9.86 -11.51
C ILE A 58 -3.54 -9.85 -12.73
N GLU A 59 -4.78 -9.41 -12.57
CA GLU A 59 -5.75 -9.32 -13.67
C GLU A 59 -5.31 -8.36 -14.77
N ASN A 60 -4.73 -7.22 -14.42
CA ASN A 60 -4.26 -6.25 -15.41
C ASN A 60 -3.07 -6.80 -16.21
N ASN A 61 -2.15 -7.50 -15.55
CA ASN A 61 -1.01 -8.14 -16.21
C ASN A 61 -1.44 -9.31 -17.12
N THR A 62 -2.50 -10.05 -16.79
CA THR A 62 -3.02 -11.11 -17.66
C THR A 62 -3.84 -10.58 -18.84
N LYS A 63 -4.43 -9.37 -18.72
CA LYS A 63 -5.18 -8.70 -19.80
C LYS A 63 -4.30 -7.94 -20.80
N THR A 64 -3.00 -7.81 -20.55
CA THR A 64 -2.01 -7.30 -21.52
C THR A 64 -1.17 -8.43 -22.13
N PRO A 65 -1.70 -9.28 -23.03
CA PRO A 65 -0.86 -10.05 -23.93
C PRO A 65 -0.34 -9.10 -25.04
N THR A 66 0.97 -9.12 -25.24
CA THR A 66 1.76 -8.63 -26.38
C THR A 66 0.97 -7.86 -27.44
N SER A 67 1.04 -6.53 -27.42
CA SER A 67 0.89 -5.76 -28.66
C SER A 67 2.23 -5.86 -29.39
N ILE A 68 2.18 -6.52 -30.55
CA ILE A 68 3.25 -6.74 -31.52
C ILE A 68 3.73 -5.40 -32.06
#